data_AF-A0A5C1HTY9-F1
#
_entry.id   AF-A0A5C1HTY9-F1
#
_cell.length_a   1.000
_cell.length_b   1.000
_cell.length_c   1.000
_cell.angle_alpha   90.00
_cell.angle_beta   90.00
_cell.angle_gamma   90.00
#
_symmetry.space_group_name_H-M   'P 1'
#
loop_
_entity.id
_entity.type
_entity.pdbx_description
1 polymer ?
#
loop_
_entity_poly.entity_id
_entity_poly.type
_entity_poly.pdbx_seq_one_letter_code
_entity_poly.pdbx_strand_id
1 'polypeptide(L)'
;MLTQQIAERALYESLADLQQKKGNLILQDVETETINVGCLLLLEHYRQQISSHHNINQLQNYVDANMRFYDSALWFTNYAARLFPQDYTQNHVTIAAFMIVQNISWAGMWDFLREYFFKTHGRAIDDVESDICVFDSVRHERYENNIMINNSVADRKVIVNFTDEKKRAMISIEPTLSAKGARLSRRNGNQLEYIGEDSDYAFQITLNRFDQIERFILKMPNRQLEIIYYV
;
A
#
# COMPACT_ATOMS: atom_id res chain seq x y z
N MET A 1 -18.77 -6.20 -16.10
CA MET A 1 -18.36 -7.53 -15.57
C MET A 1 -16.95 -7.79 -16.08
N LEU A 2 -16.03 -8.20 -15.20
CA LEU A 2 -14.65 -8.47 -15.62
C LEU A 2 -14.63 -9.75 -16.48
N THR A 3 -13.91 -9.71 -17.59
CA THR A 3 -13.68 -10.87 -18.46
C THR A 3 -12.19 -11.13 -18.61
N GLN A 4 -11.83 -12.35 -18.99
CA GLN A 4 -10.44 -12.72 -19.24
C GLN A 4 -9.77 -11.80 -20.28
N GLN A 5 -10.46 -11.44 -21.37
CA GLN A 5 -9.91 -10.54 -22.38
C GLN A 5 -9.62 -9.13 -21.84
N ILE A 6 -10.48 -8.60 -20.96
CA ILE A 6 -10.25 -7.31 -20.31
C ILE A 6 -9.02 -7.39 -19.38
N ALA A 7 -8.93 -8.48 -18.60
CA ALA A 7 -7.80 -8.72 -17.69
C ALA A 7 -6.46 -8.81 -18.44
N GLU A 8 -6.40 -9.60 -19.51
CA GLU A 8 -5.21 -9.77 -20.34
C GLU A 8 -4.79 -8.46 -20.99
N ARG A 9 -5.74 -7.73 -21.57
CA ARG A 9 -5.47 -6.44 -22.20
C ARG A 9 -4.92 -5.42 -21.22
N ALA A 10 -5.55 -5.27 -20.04
CA ALA A 10 -5.09 -4.33 -19.03
C ALA A 10 -3.68 -4.66 -18.53
N LEU A 11 -3.38 -5.94 -18.33
CA LEU A 11 -2.04 -6.38 -17.92
C LEU A 11 -1.00 -6.12 -19.01
N TYR A 12 -1.34 -6.40 -20.28
CA TYR A 12 -0.46 -6.09 -21.41
C TYR A 12 -0.12 -4.60 -21.46
N GLU A 13 -1.13 -3.73 -21.41
CA GLU A 13 -0.96 -2.27 -21.49
C GLU A 13 -0.11 -1.76 -20.32
N SER A 14 -0.32 -2.28 -19.10
CA SER A 14 0.43 -1.88 -17.91
C SER A 14 1.90 -2.33 -17.96
N LEU A 15 2.17 -3.58 -18.37
CA LEU A 15 3.53 -4.09 -18.54
C LEU A 15 4.29 -3.36 -19.66
N ALA A 16 3.60 -3.00 -20.75
CA ALA A 16 4.20 -2.23 -21.84
C ALA A 16 4.61 -0.83 -21.38
N ASP A 17 3.76 -0.13 -20.61
CA ASP A 17 4.12 1.17 -20.02
C ASP A 17 5.29 1.03 -19.02
N LEU A 18 5.27 0.00 -18.17
CA LEU A 18 6.36 -0.25 -17.23
C LEU A 18 7.69 -0.49 -17.97
N GLN A 19 7.67 -1.29 -19.03
CA GLN A 19 8.83 -1.57 -19.87
C GLN A 19 9.34 -0.29 -20.56
N GLN A 20 8.45 0.57 -21.03
CA GLN A 20 8.83 1.86 -21.62
C GLN A 20 9.58 2.75 -20.61
N LYS A 21 9.21 2.71 -19.33
CA LYS A 21 9.81 3.55 -18.28
C LYS A 21 11.08 2.97 -17.66
N LYS A 22 11.13 1.66 -17.44
CA LYS A 22 12.26 0.97 -16.79
C LYS A 22 13.26 0.37 -17.77
N GLY A 23 12.88 0.19 -19.03
CA GLY A 23 13.64 -0.62 -19.97
C GLY A 23 13.37 -2.10 -19.74
N ASN A 24 14.41 -2.90 -19.54
CA ASN A 24 14.25 -4.35 -19.36
C ASN A 24 13.61 -4.66 -18.00
N LEU A 25 12.53 -5.43 -18.03
CA LEU A 25 11.84 -5.89 -16.83
C LEU A 25 12.54 -7.13 -16.26
N ILE A 26 12.73 -7.15 -14.94
CA ILE A 26 13.12 -8.38 -14.22
C ILE A 26 11.88 -9.11 -13.72
N LEU A 27 12.03 -10.38 -13.32
CA LEU A 27 10.92 -11.20 -12.81
C LEU A 27 10.10 -10.49 -11.71
N GLN A 28 10.78 -9.84 -10.77
CA GLN A 28 10.12 -9.10 -9.69
C GLN A 28 9.23 -7.95 -10.20
N ASP A 29 9.64 -7.27 -11.27
CA ASP A 29 8.81 -6.21 -11.89
C ASP A 29 7.53 -6.82 -12.45
N VAL A 30 7.66 -7.93 -13.20
CA VAL A 30 6.52 -8.64 -13.81
C VAL A 30 5.56 -9.18 -12.75
N GLU A 31 6.07 -9.80 -11.69
CA GLU A 31 5.26 -10.29 -10.57
C GLU A 31 4.51 -9.17 -9.87
N THR A 32 5.21 -8.08 -9.53
CA THR A 32 4.62 -6.93 -8.84
C THR A 32 3.53 -6.28 -9.68
N GLU A 33 3.80 -6.06 -10.97
CA GLU A 33 2.84 -5.47 -11.91
C GLU A 33 1.60 -6.35 -12.06
N THR A 34 1.82 -7.66 -12.26
CA THR A 34 0.73 -8.64 -12.42
C THR A 34 -0.19 -8.66 -11.20
N ILE A 35 0.38 -8.67 -10.00
CA ILE A 35 -0.39 -8.66 -8.75
C ILE A 35 -1.18 -7.35 -8.62
N ASN A 36 -0.54 -6.20 -8.85
CA ASN A 36 -1.18 -4.90 -8.64
C ASN A 36 -2.27 -4.61 -9.67
N VAL A 37 -2.08 -4.96 -10.94
CA VAL A 37 -3.12 -4.86 -11.98
C VAL A 37 -4.28 -5.81 -11.67
N GLY A 38 -3.98 -7.05 -11.26
CA GLY A 38 -5.00 -8.02 -10.87
C GLY A 38 -5.86 -7.51 -9.69
N CYS A 39 -5.22 -6.95 -8.67
CA CYS A 39 -5.91 -6.36 -7.53
C CYS A 39 -6.78 -5.17 -7.95
N LEU A 40 -6.25 -4.27 -8.80
CA LEU A 40 -6.98 -3.10 -9.28
C LEU A 40 -8.27 -3.51 -9.98
N LEU A 41 -8.20 -4.38 -10.99
CA LEU A 41 -9.38 -4.73 -11.77
C LEU A 41 -10.41 -5.52 -10.96
N LEU A 42 -9.96 -6.40 -10.04
CA LEU A 42 -10.89 -7.10 -9.15
C LEU A 42 -11.60 -6.12 -8.22
N LEU A 43 -10.87 -5.17 -7.63
CA LEU A 43 -11.46 -4.15 -6.76
C LEU A 43 -12.42 -3.24 -7.54
N GLU A 44 -12.07 -2.79 -8.74
CA GLU A 44 -12.96 -1.96 -9.58
C GLU A 44 -14.28 -2.67 -9.92
N HIS A 45 -14.21 -3.95 -10.29
CA HIS A 45 -15.38 -4.69 -10.79
C HIS A 45 -16.20 -5.35 -9.70
N TYR A 46 -15.59 -5.65 -8.54
CA TYR A 46 -16.20 -6.46 -7.49
C TYR A 46 -16.12 -5.81 -6.09
N ARG A 47 -15.86 -4.50 -5.98
CA ARG A 47 -15.70 -3.79 -4.69
C ARG A 47 -16.75 -4.14 -3.63
N GLN A 48 -18.02 -4.17 -4.02
CA GLN A 48 -19.14 -4.43 -3.11
C GLN A 48 -19.24 -5.90 -2.68
N GLN A 49 -18.58 -6.80 -3.42
CA GLN A 49 -18.56 -8.23 -3.15
C GLN A 49 -17.28 -8.62 -2.40
N ILE A 50 -16.20 -7.86 -2.49
CA ILE A 50 -14.95 -8.20 -1.81
C ILE A 50 -15.09 -7.95 -0.31
N SER A 51 -14.85 -9.02 0.47
CA SER A 51 -14.79 -8.94 1.93
C SER A 51 -13.40 -8.43 2.31
N SER A 52 -13.26 -7.39 3.12
CA SER A 52 -11.92 -6.88 3.51
C SER A 52 -11.82 -6.45 4.96
N HIS A 53 -10.58 -6.42 5.46
CA HIS A 53 -10.28 -5.99 6.84
C HIS A 53 -8.93 -5.27 6.95
N HIS A 54 -8.79 -4.39 7.95
CA HIS A 54 -7.53 -3.67 8.20
C HIS A 54 -6.56 -4.46 9.09
N ASN A 55 -7.08 -5.27 10.02
CA ASN A 55 -6.26 -6.08 10.92
C ASN A 55 -5.71 -7.33 10.21
N ILE A 56 -4.37 -7.41 10.10
CA ILE A 56 -3.66 -8.52 9.46
C ILE A 56 -3.94 -9.88 10.11
N ASN A 57 -4.14 -9.92 11.43
CA ASN A 57 -4.39 -11.16 12.17
C ASN A 57 -5.77 -11.75 11.89
N GLN A 58 -6.67 -10.96 11.31
CA GLN A 58 -8.02 -11.38 10.96
C GLN A 58 -8.19 -11.60 9.46
N LEU A 59 -7.16 -11.35 8.64
CA LEU A 59 -7.27 -11.42 7.19
C LEU A 59 -7.66 -12.81 6.69
N GLN A 60 -7.24 -13.91 7.35
CA GLN A 60 -7.45 -15.26 6.83
C GLN A 60 -8.91 -15.55 6.49
N ASN A 61 -9.86 -15.17 7.35
CA ASN A 61 -11.29 -15.38 7.09
C ASN A 61 -11.78 -14.61 5.84
N TYR A 62 -11.21 -13.43 5.58
CA TYR A 62 -11.53 -12.61 4.42
C TYR A 62 -10.87 -13.16 3.15
N VAL A 63 -9.64 -13.69 3.27
CA VAL A 63 -8.96 -14.41 2.20
C VAL A 63 -9.78 -15.62 1.77
N ASP A 64 -10.20 -16.45 2.72
CA ASP A 64 -11.02 -17.64 2.44
C ASP A 64 -12.33 -17.28 1.73
N ALA A 65 -13.01 -16.20 2.17
CA ALA A 65 -14.21 -15.70 1.51
C ALA A 65 -13.96 -15.19 0.08
N ASN A 66 -12.80 -14.56 -0.15
CA ASN A 66 -12.42 -14.00 -1.44
C ASN A 66 -11.77 -15.02 -2.39
N MET A 67 -11.48 -16.25 -1.96
CA MET A 67 -10.97 -17.32 -2.83
C MET A 67 -11.90 -17.63 -4.01
N ARG A 68 -13.17 -17.23 -3.95
CA ARG A 68 -14.08 -17.25 -5.11
C ARG A 68 -13.60 -16.42 -6.32
N PHE A 69 -12.67 -15.49 -6.11
CA PHE A 69 -12.05 -14.67 -7.17
C PHE A 69 -10.74 -15.26 -7.71
N TYR A 70 -10.31 -16.42 -7.19
CA TYR A 70 -9.04 -17.04 -7.58
C TYR A 70 -8.96 -17.36 -9.08
N ASP A 71 -10.05 -17.85 -9.68
CA ASP A 71 -10.10 -18.10 -11.13
C ASP A 71 -9.92 -16.82 -11.96
N SER A 72 -10.46 -15.69 -11.47
CA SER A 72 -10.22 -14.39 -12.11
C SER A 72 -8.79 -13.90 -11.91
N ALA A 73 -8.18 -14.16 -10.74
CA ALA A 73 -6.77 -13.87 -10.50
C ALA A 73 -5.85 -14.67 -11.45
N LEU A 74 -6.20 -15.93 -11.73
CA LEU A 74 -5.49 -16.79 -12.68
C LEU A 74 -5.49 -16.25 -14.11
N TRP A 75 -6.44 -15.40 -14.52
CA TRP A 75 -6.42 -14.78 -15.85
C TRP A 75 -5.17 -13.90 -16.03
N PHE A 76 -4.80 -13.14 -14.99
CA PHE A 76 -3.63 -12.26 -15.01
C PHE A 76 -2.34 -13.08 -14.99
N THR A 77 -2.23 -14.02 -14.06
CA THR A 77 -0.98 -14.75 -13.84
C THR A 77 -0.66 -15.74 -14.95
N ASN A 78 -1.67 -16.41 -15.53
CA ASN A 78 -1.46 -17.26 -16.72
C ASN A 78 -1.10 -16.44 -17.96
N TYR A 79 -1.55 -15.18 -18.05
CA TYR A 79 -1.14 -14.30 -19.14
C TYR A 79 0.30 -13.82 -18.98
N ALA A 80 0.71 -13.45 -17.76
CA ALA A 80 2.11 -13.16 -17.45
C ALA A 80 3.03 -14.35 -17.82
N ALA A 81 2.64 -15.58 -17.47
CA ALA A 81 3.38 -16.80 -17.85
C ALA A 81 3.49 -17.00 -19.37
N ARG A 82 2.48 -16.58 -20.16
CA ARG A 82 2.56 -16.62 -21.62
C ARG A 82 3.49 -15.57 -22.21
N LEU A 83 3.57 -14.39 -21.59
CA LEU A 83 4.46 -13.31 -22.03
C LEU A 83 5.92 -13.55 -21.62
N PHE A 84 6.15 -14.16 -20.46
CA PHE A 84 7.49 -14.41 -19.89
C PHE A 84 7.70 -15.89 -19.56
N PRO A 85 7.62 -16.81 -20.55
CA PRO A 85 7.58 -18.25 -20.29
C PRO A 85 8.88 -18.84 -19.73
N GLN A 86 10.01 -18.14 -19.87
CA GLN A 86 11.31 -18.59 -19.34
C GLN A 86 11.49 -18.24 -17.85
N ASP A 87 10.90 -17.12 -17.41
CA ASP A 87 11.10 -16.58 -16.06
C ASP A 87 9.87 -16.85 -15.16
N TYR A 88 8.66 -16.72 -15.71
CA TYR A 88 7.40 -16.77 -14.98
C TYR A 88 6.75 -18.16 -15.05
N THR A 89 7.29 -19.10 -14.27
CA THR A 89 6.81 -20.49 -14.17
C THR A 89 5.43 -20.67 -13.49
N GLN A 90 4.89 -21.89 -13.55
CA GLN A 90 3.62 -22.27 -12.90
C GLN A 90 3.61 -22.06 -11.37
N ASN A 91 4.78 -22.12 -10.72
CA ASN A 91 4.86 -21.82 -9.29
C ASN A 91 4.54 -20.33 -9.04
N HIS A 92 5.09 -19.42 -9.85
CA HIS A 92 4.76 -18.00 -9.77
C HIS A 92 3.28 -17.75 -10.07
N VAL A 93 2.71 -18.46 -11.06
CA VAL A 93 1.27 -18.37 -11.38
C VAL A 93 0.40 -18.60 -10.15
N THR A 94 0.70 -19.68 -9.41
CA THR A 94 -0.08 -20.11 -8.26
C THR A 94 0.11 -19.16 -7.08
N ILE A 95 1.37 -18.79 -6.78
CA ILE A 95 1.72 -17.90 -5.68
C ILE A 95 1.12 -16.50 -5.91
N ALA A 96 1.33 -15.92 -7.09
CA ALA A 96 0.84 -14.58 -7.40
C ALA A 96 -0.69 -14.53 -7.45
N ALA A 97 -1.38 -15.58 -7.93
CA ALA A 97 -2.84 -15.61 -7.92
C ALA A 97 -3.38 -15.63 -6.48
N PHE A 98 -2.74 -16.37 -5.59
CA PHE A 98 -3.06 -16.34 -4.16
C PHE A 98 -2.76 -14.96 -3.55
N MET A 99 -1.62 -14.35 -3.88
CA MET A 99 -1.26 -13.00 -3.40
C MET A 99 -2.26 -11.93 -3.86
N ILE A 100 -2.80 -12.03 -5.09
CA ILE A 100 -3.88 -11.14 -5.55
C ILE A 100 -5.09 -11.26 -4.62
N VAL A 101 -5.55 -12.48 -4.33
CA VAL A 101 -6.69 -12.72 -3.44
C VAL A 101 -6.40 -12.24 -2.02
N GLN A 102 -5.19 -12.48 -1.53
CA GLN A 102 -4.77 -12.02 -0.21
C GLN A 102 -4.79 -10.48 -0.13
N ASN A 103 -4.25 -9.81 -1.15
CA ASN A 103 -4.12 -8.36 -1.16
C ASN A 103 -5.47 -7.66 -1.30
N ILE A 104 -6.39 -8.14 -2.14
CA ILE A 104 -7.75 -7.54 -2.20
C ILE A 104 -8.54 -7.72 -0.89
N SER A 105 -8.15 -8.68 -0.05
CA SER A 105 -8.74 -8.89 1.28
C SER A 105 -8.26 -7.85 2.31
N TRP A 106 -7.19 -7.11 2.00
CA TRP A 106 -6.72 -6.02 2.85
C TRP A 106 -7.43 -4.71 2.47
N ALA A 107 -8.13 -4.11 3.45
CA ALA A 107 -8.95 -2.93 3.21
C ALA A 107 -8.14 -1.68 2.78
N GLY A 108 -6.83 -1.63 3.07
CA GLY A 108 -5.93 -0.57 2.60
C GLY A 108 -5.43 -0.73 1.16
N MET A 109 -5.80 -1.82 0.47
CA MET A 109 -5.22 -2.13 -0.84
C MET A 109 -5.56 -1.10 -1.92
N TRP A 110 -6.77 -0.54 -1.93
CA TRP A 110 -7.13 0.51 -2.90
C TRP A 110 -6.24 1.75 -2.78
N ASP A 111 -5.99 2.17 -1.54
CA ASP A 111 -5.16 3.33 -1.25
C ASP A 111 -3.67 3.05 -1.60
N PHE A 112 -3.20 1.82 -1.37
CA PHE A 112 -1.87 1.38 -1.84
C PHE A 112 -1.76 1.39 -3.37
N LEU A 113 -2.78 0.88 -4.08
CA LEU A 113 -2.79 0.86 -5.54
C LEU A 113 -2.77 2.28 -6.13
N ARG A 114 -3.47 3.23 -5.50
CA ARG A 114 -3.41 4.64 -5.92
C ARG A 114 -1.99 5.17 -5.90
N GLU A 115 -1.27 4.94 -4.81
CA GLU A 115 0.12 5.36 -4.67
C GLU A 115 1.04 4.64 -5.68
N TYR A 116 0.87 3.32 -5.81
CA TYR A 116 1.65 2.51 -6.74
C TYR A 116 1.50 2.98 -8.19
N PHE A 117 0.27 3.10 -8.69
CA PHE A 117 0.03 3.50 -10.08
C PHE A 117 0.43 4.95 -10.35
N PHE A 118 0.31 5.84 -9.36
CA PHE A 118 0.81 7.19 -9.51
C PHE A 118 2.35 7.22 -9.59
N LYS A 119 3.06 6.56 -8.68
CA LYS A 119 4.53 6.54 -8.67
C LYS A 119 5.14 5.80 -9.86
N THR A 120 4.57 4.66 -10.22
CA THR A 120 5.10 3.78 -11.27
C THR A 120 4.64 4.23 -12.65
N HIS A 121 3.34 4.54 -12.80
CA HIS A 121 2.71 4.81 -14.09
C HIS A 121 2.37 6.29 -14.30
N GLY A 122 2.52 7.16 -13.31
CA GLY A 122 2.15 8.57 -13.44
C GLY A 122 0.64 8.76 -13.69
N ARG A 123 -0.17 7.75 -13.37
CA ARG A 123 -1.62 7.77 -13.61
C ARG A 123 -2.38 7.67 -12.30
N ALA A 124 -3.42 8.48 -12.18
CA ALA A 124 -4.44 8.29 -11.17
C ALA A 124 -5.36 7.13 -11.55
N ILE A 125 -5.85 6.39 -10.57
CA ILE A 125 -6.84 5.30 -10.76
C ILE A 125 -8.24 5.70 -10.28
N ASP A 126 -8.37 6.87 -9.65
CA ASP A 126 -9.62 7.50 -9.25
C ASP A 126 -9.45 9.03 -9.22
N ASP A 127 -10.56 9.75 -9.05
CA ASP A 127 -10.61 11.22 -9.04
C ASP A 127 -10.22 11.83 -7.67
N VAL A 128 -9.62 11.04 -6.78
CA VAL A 128 -9.26 11.51 -5.44
C VAL A 128 -7.92 12.24 -5.51
N GLU A 129 -7.95 13.55 -5.28
CA GLU A 129 -6.71 14.34 -5.13
C GLU A 129 -5.90 13.83 -3.94
N SER A 130 -4.58 13.69 -4.17
CA SER A 130 -3.66 13.14 -3.20
C SER A 130 -2.38 13.97 -3.09
N ASP A 131 -2.00 14.33 -1.87
CA ASP A 131 -0.75 15.04 -1.57
C ASP A 131 0.26 14.09 -0.93
N ILE A 132 1.37 13.83 -1.61
CA ILE A 132 2.41 12.92 -1.12
C ILE A 132 3.55 13.73 -0.47
N CYS A 133 3.85 13.42 0.78
CA CYS A 133 5.03 13.87 1.51
C CYS A 133 5.99 12.70 1.74
N VAL A 134 7.26 12.87 1.38
CA VAL A 134 8.32 11.88 1.60
C VAL A 134 9.50 12.57 2.29
N PHE A 135 10.06 11.93 3.31
CA PHE A 135 11.33 12.33 3.88
C PHE A 135 12.12 11.11 4.38
N ASP A 136 13.44 11.27 4.41
CA ASP A 136 14.36 10.27 4.96
C ASP A 136 14.71 10.67 6.39
N SER A 137 14.57 9.73 7.32
CA SER A 137 14.91 9.89 8.73
C SER A 137 16.07 8.95 9.07
N VAL A 138 17.17 9.54 9.54
CA VAL A 138 18.40 8.81 9.91
C VAL A 138 18.52 8.61 11.42
N ARG A 139 17.66 9.26 12.21
CA ARG A 139 17.67 9.20 13.68
C ARG A 139 16.25 9.01 14.19
N HIS A 140 16.10 8.14 15.19
CA HIS A 140 14.82 7.86 15.82
C HIS A 140 14.93 7.69 17.31
N GLU A 141 13.98 8.25 18.03
CA GLU A 141 13.85 8.05 19.46
C GLU A 141 12.64 7.18 19.75
N ARG A 142 12.86 6.09 20.50
CA ARG A 142 11.80 5.19 20.95
C ARG A 142 11.55 5.42 22.42
N TYR A 143 10.28 5.60 22.75
CA TYR A 143 9.78 5.72 24.10
C TYR A 143 8.83 4.56 24.40
N GLU A 144 8.94 4.01 25.59
CA GLU A 144 7.98 3.04 26.16
C GLU A 144 7.55 3.54 27.52
N ASN A 145 6.25 3.59 27.78
CA ASN A 145 5.66 4.14 29.01
C ASN A 145 6.18 5.57 29.29
N ASN A 146 6.33 6.40 28.25
CA ASN A 146 6.90 7.75 28.28
C ASN A 146 8.38 7.85 28.73
N ILE A 147 9.11 6.74 28.77
CA ILE A 147 10.53 6.71 29.07
C ILE A 147 11.31 6.45 27.78
N MET A 148 12.31 7.27 27.48
CA MET A 148 13.19 7.03 26.33
C MET A 148 13.99 5.75 26.59
N ILE A 149 13.85 4.76 25.70
CA ILE A 149 14.51 3.46 25.84
C ILE A 149 15.56 3.21 24.76
N ASN A 150 15.50 3.93 23.64
CA ASN A 150 16.44 3.76 22.54
C ASN A 150 16.57 5.05 21.73
N ASN A 151 17.79 5.34 21.29
CA ASN A 151 18.08 6.27 20.22
C ASN A 151 18.84 5.52 19.12
N SER A 152 18.20 5.35 17.97
CA SER A 152 18.71 4.53 16.88
C SER A 152 19.17 5.41 15.71
N VAL A 153 20.31 5.04 15.13
CA VAL A 153 20.78 5.57 13.85
C VAL A 153 20.56 4.49 12.80
N ALA A 154 19.56 4.68 11.94
CA ALA A 154 19.21 3.77 10.87
C ALA A 154 18.50 4.56 9.78
N ASP A 155 18.63 4.16 8.52
CA ASP A 155 17.91 4.83 7.44
C ASP A 155 16.46 4.36 7.40
N ARG A 156 15.53 5.31 7.43
CA ARG A 156 14.10 5.07 7.27
C ARG A 156 13.53 6.06 6.27
N LYS A 157 12.73 5.58 5.34
CA LYS A 157 11.96 6.44 4.45
C LYS A 157 10.52 6.48 4.94
N VAL A 158 10.07 7.66 5.35
CA VAL A 158 8.68 7.88 5.77
C VAL A 158 7.92 8.45 4.58
N ILE A 159 6.81 7.80 4.24
CA ILE A 159 5.93 8.20 3.15
C ILE A 159 4.55 8.42 3.73
N VAL A 160 4.00 9.61 3.50
CA VAL A 160 2.64 9.98 3.89
C VAL A 160 1.90 10.45 2.66
N ASN A 161 0.83 9.75 2.31
CA ASN A 161 -0.07 10.12 1.23
C ASN A 161 -1.39 10.63 1.83
N PHE A 162 -1.63 11.93 1.77
CA PHE A 162 -2.86 12.55 2.22
C PHE A 162 -3.92 12.51 1.15
N THR A 163 -5.16 12.23 1.54
CA THR A 163 -6.34 12.28 0.66
C THR A 163 -7.51 12.97 1.38
N ASP A 164 -8.51 13.42 0.61
CA ASP A 164 -9.70 14.11 1.14
C ASP A 164 -9.30 15.29 2.05
N GLU A 165 -8.53 16.23 1.51
CA GLU A 165 -8.08 17.44 2.23
C GLU A 165 -7.35 17.12 3.55
N LYS A 166 -6.50 16.10 3.54
CA LYS A 166 -5.76 15.58 4.71
C LYS A 166 -6.65 14.92 5.78
N LYS A 167 -7.95 14.66 5.53
CA LYS A 167 -8.81 13.89 6.46
C LYS A 167 -8.42 12.42 6.52
N ARG A 168 -7.83 11.87 5.45
CA ARG A 168 -7.30 10.51 5.42
C ARG A 168 -5.81 10.54 5.08
N ALA A 169 -5.06 9.58 5.60
CA ALA A 169 -3.65 9.39 5.29
C ALA A 169 -3.34 7.91 5.12
N MET A 170 -2.52 7.57 4.12
CA MET A 170 -1.84 6.29 4.02
C MET A 170 -0.38 6.51 4.38
N ILE A 171 0.13 5.75 5.36
CA ILE A 171 1.43 6.00 5.99
C ILE A 171 2.27 4.72 5.94
N SER A 172 3.47 4.79 5.40
CA SER A 172 4.46 3.70 5.43
C SER A 172 5.82 4.20 5.91
N ILE A 173 6.62 3.29 6.48
CA ILE A 173 7.97 3.58 6.97
C ILE A 173 8.88 2.45 6.52
N GLU A 174 9.59 2.64 5.42
CA GLU A 174 10.45 1.60 4.88
C GLU A 174 11.74 1.46 5.72
N PRO A 175 12.22 0.23 6.01
CA PRO A 175 11.63 -1.08 5.67
C PRO A 175 10.72 -1.65 6.79
N THR A 176 10.39 -0.87 7.82
CA THR A 176 9.87 -1.39 9.10
C THR A 176 8.35 -1.38 9.28
N LEU A 177 7.61 -0.60 8.50
CA LEU A 177 6.16 -0.49 8.60
C LEU A 177 5.56 -0.51 7.20
N SER A 178 4.79 -1.56 6.90
CA SER A 178 3.94 -1.60 5.73
C SER A 178 2.88 -0.49 5.81
N ALA A 179 2.31 -0.12 4.66
CA ALA A 179 1.35 0.96 4.59
C ALA A 179 0.15 0.76 5.54
N LYS A 180 -0.19 1.81 6.29
CA LYS A 180 -1.31 1.87 7.24
C LYS A 180 -2.23 3.02 6.89
N GLY A 181 -3.51 2.73 6.68
CA GLY A 181 -4.55 3.72 6.55
C GLY A 181 -4.88 4.35 7.90
N ALA A 182 -5.13 5.65 7.92
CA ALA A 182 -5.46 6.40 9.13
C ALA A 182 -6.44 7.55 8.83
N ARG A 183 -7.23 7.92 9.84
CA ARG A 183 -8.23 9.00 9.76
C ARG A 183 -7.89 10.10 10.74
N LEU A 184 -8.02 11.35 10.28
CA LEU A 184 -7.77 12.53 11.10
C LEU A 184 -8.75 12.54 12.28
N SER A 185 -8.20 12.51 13.49
CA SER A 185 -8.97 12.57 14.73
C SER A 185 -8.98 13.98 15.33
N ARG A 186 -7.89 14.72 15.14
CA ARG A 186 -7.74 16.08 15.65
C ARG A 186 -6.79 16.90 14.78
N ARG A 187 -7.10 18.19 14.64
CA ARG A 187 -6.24 19.19 14.00
C ARG A 187 -6.07 20.40 14.92
N ASN A 188 -4.83 20.68 15.31
CA ASN A 188 -4.45 21.83 16.12
C ASN A 188 -3.44 22.66 15.32
N GLY A 189 -3.94 23.64 14.55
CA GLY A 189 -3.08 24.42 13.65
C GLY A 189 -2.39 23.55 12.60
N ASN A 190 -1.05 23.47 12.68
CA ASN A 190 -0.21 22.67 11.80
C ASN A 190 0.05 21.23 12.30
N GLN A 191 -0.47 20.87 13.47
CA GLN A 191 -0.38 19.54 14.03
C GLN A 191 -1.64 18.73 13.69
N LEU A 192 -1.43 17.56 13.10
CA LEU A 192 -2.46 16.62 12.67
C LEU A 192 -2.30 15.33 13.47
N GLU A 193 -3.36 14.91 14.16
CA GLU A 193 -3.42 13.62 14.84
C GLU A 193 -4.32 12.67 14.05
N TYR A 194 -3.82 11.47 13.78
CA TYR A 194 -4.52 10.43 13.06
C TYR A 194 -4.68 9.18 13.93
N ILE A 195 -5.85 8.57 13.88
CA ILE A 195 -6.10 7.23 14.42
C ILE A 195 -5.99 6.24 13.26
N GLY A 196 -5.18 5.20 13.43
CA GLY A 196 -5.04 4.14 12.44
C GLY A 196 -6.36 3.37 12.28
N GLU A 197 -6.64 2.95 11.04
CA GLU A 197 -7.71 1.99 10.76
C GLU A 197 -7.36 0.60 11.33
N ASP A 198 -6.06 0.34 11.52
CA ASP A 198 -5.53 -0.66 12.44
C ASP A 198 -5.37 -0.02 13.83
N SER A 199 -6.15 -0.51 14.82
CA SER A 199 -6.23 0.07 16.17
C SER A 199 -4.91 0.02 16.96
N ASP A 200 -3.95 -0.77 16.50
CA ASP A 200 -2.61 -0.81 17.09
C ASP A 200 -1.77 0.42 16.75
N TYR A 201 -2.22 1.29 15.85
CA TYR A 201 -1.45 2.41 15.32
C TYR A 201 -2.19 3.74 15.45
N ALA A 202 -1.43 4.79 15.78
CA ALA A 202 -1.84 6.18 15.67
C ALA A 202 -0.64 7.01 15.22
N PHE A 203 -0.90 8.17 14.63
CA PHE A 203 0.13 9.01 14.05
C PHE A 203 -0.06 10.46 14.43
N GLN A 204 1.04 11.18 14.58
CA GLN A 204 1.01 12.62 14.77
C GLN A 204 2.00 13.26 13.81
N ILE A 205 1.52 14.21 13.02
CA ILE A 205 2.28 14.85 11.95
C ILE A 205 2.23 16.36 12.19
N THR A 206 3.39 17.00 12.26
CA THR A 206 3.49 18.46 12.27
C THR A 206 3.97 18.92 10.91
N LEU A 207 3.23 19.84 10.30
CA LEU A 207 3.57 20.45 9.01
C LEU A 207 4.23 21.82 9.20
N ASN A 208 5.15 22.18 8.31
CA ASN A 208 5.66 23.54 8.22
C ASN A 208 4.72 24.44 7.38
N ARG A 209 5.09 25.72 7.20
CA ARG A 209 4.32 26.69 6.42
C ARG A 209 4.19 26.38 4.92
N PHE A 210 4.95 25.42 4.42
CA PHE A 210 4.93 24.95 3.03
C PHE A 210 4.28 23.56 2.91
N ASP A 211 3.50 23.14 3.91
CA ASP A 211 2.85 21.83 3.99
C ASP A 211 3.81 20.63 3.96
N GLN A 212 5.09 20.84 4.23
CA GLN A 212 6.06 19.74 4.36
C GLN A 212 6.07 19.23 5.80
N ILE A 213 6.36 17.94 5.98
CA ILE A 213 6.51 17.35 7.30
C ILE A 213 7.74 17.95 8.00
N GLU A 214 7.55 18.46 9.21
CA GLU A 214 8.61 18.94 10.11
C GLU A 214 8.87 17.94 11.25
N ARG A 215 7.81 17.25 11.71
CA ARG A 215 7.90 16.23 12.74
C ARG A 215 6.89 15.13 12.47
N PHE A 216 7.33 13.88 12.65
CA PHE A 216 6.49 12.71 12.51
C PHE A 216 6.64 11.79 13.72
N ILE A 217 5.51 11.33 14.26
CA ILE A 217 5.46 10.44 15.40
C ILE A 217 4.55 9.27 15.08
N LEU A 218 5.08 8.06 15.22
CA LEU A 218 4.30 6.82 15.26
C LEU A 218 4.00 6.47 16.71
N LYS A 219 2.74 6.16 17.01
CA LYS A 219 2.30 5.66 18.32
C LYS A 219 1.69 4.28 18.17
N MET A 220 2.00 3.39 19.10
CA MET A 220 1.31 2.12 19.28
C MET A 220 0.58 2.13 20.63
N PRO A 221 -0.68 2.63 20.69
CA PRO A 221 -1.36 2.92 21.96
C PRO A 221 -1.45 1.71 22.90
N ASN A 222 -1.75 0.53 22.34
CA ASN A 222 -1.87 -0.72 23.08
C ASN A 222 -0.56 -1.19 23.72
N ARG A 223 0.59 -0.68 23.24
CA ARG A 223 1.94 -1.02 23.74
C ARG A 223 2.58 0.12 24.52
N GLN A 224 1.88 1.25 24.69
CA GLN A 224 2.44 2.49 25.26
C GLN A 224 3.78 2.88 24.63
N LEU A 225 3.89 2.68 23.32
CA LEU A 225 5.12 2.87 22.56
C LEU A 225 4.97 4.07 21.63
N GLU A 226 5.99 4.92 21.61
CA GLU A 226 6.09 6.07 20.71
C GLU A 226 7.45 6.03 20.00
N ILE A 227 7.47 6.32 18.70
CA ILE A 227 8.70 6.50 17.92
C ILE A 227 8.63 7.85 17.22
N ILE A 228 9.62 8.70 17.48
CA ILE A 228 9.79 10.00 16.82
C ILE A 228 10.77 9.84 15.68
N TYR A 229 10.37 10.29 14.49
CA TYR A 229 11.19 10.34 13.27
C TYR A 229 11.53 11.80 12.96
N TYR A 230 12.80 12.03 12.68
CA TYR A 230 13.35 13.36 12.43
C TYR A 230 13.59 13.56 10.93
N VAL A 231 13.10 14.68 10.42
CA VAL A 231 13.31 15.15 9.04
C VAL A 231 14.72 15.71 8.87
#